data_AF-A0A024G4Z2-F1
#
_entry.id   AF-A0A024G4Z2-F1
#
_cell.length_a   1.000
_cell.length_b   1.000
_cell.length_c   1.000
_cell.angle_alpha   90.00
_cell.angle_beta   90.00
_cell.angle_gamma   90.00
#
_symmetry.space_group_name_H-M   'P 1'
#
loop_
_entity.id
_entity.type
_entity.pdbx_description
1 polymer ?
#
loop_
_entity_poly.entity_id
_entity_poly.type
_entity_poly.pdbx_seq_one_letter_code
_entity_poly.pdbx_strand_id
1 'polypeptide(L)'
;MALRVQCGLHHQHSLSTCDHEHLTSSTAYGIGPGGKAAIAKKGQGRSLHVSDFLTDVCGRLALDEAKQLEYPDVPKESCVYMKPGKNNDGWWTAEHLHAQVRHKAIPIFNAQFLGSQALFAFDNATSHAAFAGDALVAKRMNLGPGGKQPKMRNELNKGSHYGHRH
;
A
#
# COMPACT_ATOMS: atom_id res chain seq x y z
N MET A 1 6.51 -2.72 -13.00
CA MET A 1 5.95 -3.52 -14.12
C MET A 1 4.91 -2.64 -14.81
N ALA A 2 5.17 -2.17 -16.03
CA ALA A 2 4.22 -1.31 -16.76
C ALA A 2 3.23 -2.20 -17.52
N LEU A 3 1.96 -2.20 -17.09
CA LEU A 3 0.88 -2.92 -17.76
C LEU A 3 0.19 -1.95 -18.72
N ARG A 4 0.46 -2.08 -20.02
CA ARG A 4 -0.28 -1.33 -21.05
C ARG A 4 -1.57 -2.07 -21.34
N VAL A 5 -2.71 -1.49 -20.95
CA VAL A 5 -4.04 -2.04 -21.25
C VAL A 5 -4.74 -1.09 -22.23
N GLN A 6 -5.10 -1.61 -23.40
CA GLN A 6 -6.00 -0.95 -24.35
C GLN A 6 -7.22 -1.84 -24.54
N CYS A 7 -8.41 -1.33 -24.19
CA CYS A 7 -9.66 -1.82 -24.77
C CYS A 7 -10.81 -0.79 -24.65
N GLY A 8 -11.35 -0.38 -25.81
CA GLY A 8 -12.74 0.09 -26.01
C GLY A 8 -13.16 1.50 -25.59
N LEU A 9 -13.40 2.38 -26.57
CA LEU A 9 -14.09 3.71 -26.61
C LEU A 9 -13.79 4.78 -25.54
N HIS A 10 -13.20 4.45 -24.40
CA HIS A 10 -12.78 5.37 -23.35
C HIS A 10 -11.27 5.23 -23.14
N HIS A 11 -10.56 6.36 -22.99
CA HIS A 11 -9.14 6.31 -22.68
C HIS A 11 -8.93 5.65 -21.30
N GLN A 12 -8.00 4.69 -21.23
CA GLN A 12 -7.58 4.03 -20.01
C GLN A 12 -6.16 4.46 -19.69
N HIS A 13 -5.89 4.71 -18.41
CA HIS A 13 -4.55 5.04 -17.92
C HIS A 13 -4.17 4.07 -16.81
N SER A 14 -2.98 3.49 -16.93
CA SER A 14 -2.43 2.60 -15.91
C SER A 14 -1.73 3.44 -14.84
N LEU A 15 -2.05 3.18 -13.57
CA LEU A 15 -1.32 3.74 -12.44
C LEU A 15 -0.53 2.65 -11.73
N SER A 16 0.79 2.80 -11.65
CA SER A 16 1.67 1.92 -10.88
C SER A 16 2.09 2.62 -9.59
N THR A 17 2.02 1.92 -8.47
CA THR A 17 2.71 2.39 -7.26
C THR A 17 4.21 2.16 -7.36
N CYS A 18 4.98 3.03 -6.72
CA CYS A 18 6.41 2.86 -6.48
C CYS A 18 6.70 3.21 -5.02
N ASP A 19 6.84 2.18 -4.18
CA ASP A 19 7.24 2.36 -2.79
C ASP A 19 8.77 2.32 -2.71
N HIS A 20 9.39 3.39 -2.21
CA HIS A 20 10.84 3.47 -1.98
C HIS A 20 11.15 3.70 -0.50
N GLU A 21 11.99 2.85 0.07
CA GLU A 21 12.57 3.07 1.39
C GLU A 21 14.02 3.52 1.26
N HIS A 22 14.29 4.78 1.58
CA HIS A 22 15.66 5.28 1.68
C HIS A 22 16.18 5.12 3.11
N LEU A 23 17.13 4.21 3.29
CA LEU A 23 17.87 4.04 4.55
C LEU A 23 19.03 5.02 4.60
N THR A 24 18.98 6.00 5.49
CA THR A 24 20.16 6.78 5.85
C THR A 24 20.95 6.03 6.92
N SER A 25 22.11 5.47 6.57
CA SER A 25 23.00 4.90 7.58
C SER A 25 23.74 6.04 8.28
N SER A 26 23.40 6.33 9.54
CA SER A 26 24.22 7.22 10.36
C SER A 26 25.37 6.43 10.99
N THR A 27 26.35 5.99 10.20
CA THR A 27 27.66 5.57 10.73
C THR A 27 28.73 5.72 9.65
N ALA A 28 29.68 6.62 9.88
CA ALA A 28 30.92 6.68 9.11
C ALA A 28 31.81 5.49 9.50
N TYR A 29 32.26 4.69 8.53
CA TYR A 29 33.33 3.72 8.75
C TYR A 29 34.65 4.49 8.89
N GLY A 30 35.19 4.57 10.10
CA GLY A 30 36.53 5.11 10.35
C GLY A 30 37.50 3.99 10.70
N ILE A 31 38.66 3.95 10.03
CA ILE A 31 39.78 3.11 10.47
C ILE A 31 40.42 3.80 11.68
N GLY A 32 40.33 3.16 12.85
CA GLY A 32 40.99 3.65 14.05
C GLY A 32 42.52 3.53 13.95
N PRO A 33 43.30 4.29 14.75
CA PRO A 33 44.75 4.17 14.77
C PRO A 33 45.13 2.72 15.12
N GLY A 34 45.81 2.02 14.20
CA GLY A 34 46.18 0.60 14.36
C GLY A 34 45.55 -0.37 13.37
N GLY A 35 44.79 0.08 12.37
CA GLY A 35 44.37 -0.74 11.22
C GLY A 35 43.29 -1.78 11.51
N LYS A 36 42.70 -1.78 12.71
CA LYS A 36 41.57 -2.66 13.04
C LYS A 36 40.25 -1.95 12.73
N ALA A 37 39.42 -2.56 11.89
CA ALA A 37 38.06 -2.10 11.65
C ALA A 37 37.25 -2.24 12.95
N ALA A 38 36.85 -1.13 13.55
CA ALA A 38 35.92 -1.14 14.67
C ALA A 38 34.51 -1.41 14.13
N ILE A 39 33.95 -2.58 14.43
CA ILE A 39 32.55 -2.90 14.12
C ILE A 39 31.67 -2.11 15.10
N ALA A 40 31.29 -0.90 14.72
CA ALA A 40 30.26 -0.16 15.44
C ALA A 40 28.92 -0.86 15.26
N LYS A 41 28.13 -0.97 16.34
CA LYS A 41 26.73 -1.41 16.22
C LYS A 41 26.03 -0.46 15.27
N LYS A 42 25.39 -1.01 14.23
CA LYS A 42 24.52 -0.24 13.32
C LYS A 42 23.53 0.56 14.19
N GLY A 43 23.61 1.89 14.10
CA GLY A 43 22.64 2.76 14.77
C GLY A 43 21.22 2.49 14.26
N GLN A 44 20.22 3.02 14.96
CA GLN A 44 18.86 3.06 14.43
C GLN A 44 18.87 4.03 13.22
N GLY A 45 19.17 3.50 12.03
CA GLY A 45 19.16 4.28 10.79
C GLY A 45 17.79 4.92 10.59
N ARG A 46 17.76 6.12 10.03
CA ARG A 46 16.48 6.78 9.71
C ARG A 46 16.05 6.37 8.31
N SER A 47 14.87 5.79 8.20
CA SER A 47 14.23 5.49 6.91
C SER A 47 13.25 6.60 6.52
N LEU A 48 13.08 6.78 5.22
CA LEU A 48 11.99 7.56 4.62
C LEU A 48 11.26 6.63 3.65
N HIS A 49 9.97 6.43 3.88
CA HIS A 49 9.06 5.77 2.96
C HIS A 49 8.42 6.83 2.07
N VAL A 50 8.49 6.59 0.76
CA VAL A 50 7.84 7.41 -0.27
C VAL A 50 6.92 6.49 -1.07
N SER A 51 5.63 6.82 -1.12
CA SER A 51 4.66 6.13 -1.96
C SER A 51 4.06 7.11 -2.96
N ASP A 52 4.04 6.75 -4.24
CA ASP A 52 3.48 7.58 -5.30
C ASP A 52 2.87 6.75 -6.43
N PHE A 53 2.04 7.39 -7.26
CA PHE A 53 1.42 6.80 -8.43
C PHE A 53 2.00 7.36 -9.72
N LEU A 54 2.37 6.47 -10.63
CA LEU A 54 2.90 6.82 -11.94
C LEU A 54 1.90 6.45 -13.04
N THR A 55 1.66 7.36 -13.97
CA THR A 55 0.91 7.14 -15.21
C THR A 55 1.85 7.06 -16.40
N ASP A 56 1.40 6.42 -17.47
CA ASP A 56 2.11 6.35 -18.75
C ASP A 56 2.11 7.67 -19.52
N VAL A 57 1.22 8.60 -19.19
CA VAL A 57 1.04 9.87 -19.91
C VAL A 57 1.80 11.02 -19.29
N CYS A 58 1.73 11.20 -17.97
CA CYS A 58 2.32 12.35 -17.27
C CYS A 58 3.41 11.99 -16.26
N GLY A 59 3.81 10.71 -16.15
CA GLY A 59 4.72 10.28 -15.11
C GLY A 59 4.03 10.36 -13.74
N ARG A 60 4.51 11.19 -12.81
CA ARG A 60 3.89 11.30 -11.49
C ARG A 60 2.47 11.85 -11.59
N LEU A 61 1.52 11.21 -10.89
CA LEU A 61 0.13 11.66 -10.86
C LEU A 61 0.01 12.94 -10.01
N ALA A 62 -0.08 14.06 -10.71
CA ALA A 62 -0.23 15.39 -10.13
C ALA A 62 -1.05 16.29 -11.05
N LEU A 63 -1.68 17.31 -10.46
CA LEU A 63 -2.31 18.39 -11.19
C LEU A 63 -1.28 19.44 -11.60
N ASP A 64 -1.42 19.95 -12.81
CA ASP A 64 -0.76 21.19 -13.23
C ASP A 64 -1.42 22.42 -12.57
N GLU A 65 -0.80 23.59 -12.75
CA GLU A 65 -1.27 24.83 -12.12
C GLU A 65 -2.67 25.24 -12.61
N ALA A 66 -3.00 24.98 -13.87
CA ALA A 66 -4.30 25.32 -14.44
C ALA A 66 -5.41 24.46 -13.82
N LYS A 67 -5.20 23.14 -13.73
CA LYS A 67 -6.15 22.22 -13.09
C LYS A 67 -6.24 22.40 -11.59
N GLN A 68 -5.15 22.78 -10.92
CA GLN A 68 -5.20 23.10 -9.51
C GLN A 68 -6.08 24.34 -9.24
N LEU A 69 -6.09 25.32 -10.16
CA LEU A 69 -6.96 26.48 -10.07
C LEU A 69 -8.43 26.11 -10.34
N GLU A 70 -8.69 25.20 -11.28
CA GLU A 70 -10.04 24.67 -11.57
C GLU A 70 -10.59 23.80 -10.43
N TYR A 71 -9.72 23.00 -9.78
CA TYR A 71 -10.06 22.06 -8.72
C TYR A 71 -9.28 22.37 -7.43
N PRO A 72 -9.57 23.48 -6.72
CA PRO A 72 -8.80 23.94 -5.56
C PRO A 72 -8.84 22.97 -4.38
N ASP A 73 -9.91 22.18 -4.25
CA ASP A 73 -10.09 21.20 -3.17
C ASP A 73 -9.41 19.85 -3.45
N VAL A 74 -8.93 19.64 -4.68
CA VAL A 74 -8.24 18.40 -5.06
C VAL A 74 -6.76 18.52 -4.68
N PRO A 75 -6.16 17.50 -4.04
CA PRO A 75 -4.74 17.52 -3.73
C PRO A 75 -3.87 17.70 -4.98
N LYS A 76 -2.78 18.47 -4.86
CA LYS A 76 -1.87 18.73 -5.99
C LYS A 76 -1.15 17.50 -6.50
N GLU A 77 -0.71 16.60 -5.62
CA GLU A 77 0.06 15.41 -5.97
C GLU A 77 -0.37 14.20 -5.15
N SER A 78 -0.25 13.00 -5.73
CA SER A 78 -0.59 11.74 -5.05
C SER A 78 0.44 11.29 -4.03
N CYS A 79 1.66 11.83 -4.08
CA CYS A 79 2.79 11.39 -3.27
C CYS A 79 2.54 11.50 -1.76
N VAL A 80 3.00 10.50 -1.02
CA VAL A 80 2.97 10.44 0.44
C VAL A 80 4.37 10.11 0.95
N TYR A 81 4.80 10.89 1.95
CA TYR A 81 6.06 10.69 2.67
C TYR A 81 5.75 10.26 4.09
N MET A 82 6.45 9.25 4.59
CA MET A 82 6.29 8.76 5.96
C MET A 82 7.67 8.37 6.52
N LYS A 83 7.93 8.64 7.80
CA LYS A 83 9.15 8.19 8.48
C LYS A 83 8.85 6.89 9.23
N PRO A 84 9.28 5.72 8.73
CA PRO A 84 8.97 4.45 9.38
C PRO A 84 9.66 4.32 10.73
N GLY A 85 9.04 3.57 11.64
CA GLY A 85 9.67 3.08 12.86
C GLY A 85 8.77 3.16 14.08
N LYS A 86 9.07 2.31 15.08
CA LYS A 86 8.31 2.21 16.33
C LYS A 86 8.21 3.53 17.11
N ASN A 87 9.20 4.41 16.96
CA ASN A 87 9.25 5.73 17.61
C ASN A 87 9.03 6.88 16.62
N ASN A 88 8.52 6.59 15.42
CA ASN A 88 8.21 7.57 14.37
C ASN A 88 6.72 7.41 13.97
N ASP A 89 6.40 7.51 12.67
CA ASP A 89 5.03 7.51 12.14
C ASP A 89 4.40 6.10 12.07
N GLY A 90 5.08 5.08 12.62
CA GLY A 90 4.65 3.68 12.52
C GLY A 90 5.18 3.00 11.26
N TRP A 91 4.43 2.05 10.72
CA TRP A 91 4.78 1.29 9.51
C TRP A 91 3.76 1.56 8.42
N TRP A 92 4.19 1.46 7.16
CA TRP A 92 3.26 1.55 6.03
C TRP A 92 2.30 0.37 6.08
N THR A 93 1.00 0.64 6.01
CA THR A 93 -0.03 -0.40 6.04
C THR A 93 -0.98 -0.26 4.86
N ALA A 94 -1.76 -1.30 4.61
CA ALA A 94 -2.81 -1.27 3.61
C ALA A 94 -3.84 -0.16 3.85
N GLU A 95 -4.12 0.23 5.09
CA GLU A 95 -4.98 1.38 5.40
C GLU A 95 -4.39 2.69 4.89
N HIS A 96 -3.06 2.86 4.98
CA HIS A 96 -2.38 4.03 4.44
C HIS A 96 -2.46 4.06 2.91
N LEU A 97 -2.22 2.91 2.24
CA LEU A 97 -2.41 2.80 0.80
C LEU A 97 -3.85 3.13 0.41
N HIS A 98 -4.84 2.54 1.08
CA HIS A 98 -6.24 2.78 0.80
C HIS A 98 -6.62 4.26 0.97
N ALA A 99 -6.11 4.91 2.02
CA ALA A 99 -6.30 6.34 2.24
C ALA A 99 -5.67 7.17 1.10
N GLN A 100 -4.45 6.83 0.66
CA GLN A 100 -3.80 7.50 -0.45
C GLN A 100 -4.57 7.35 -1.77
N VAL A 101 -5.03 6.14 -2.08
CA VAL A 101 -5.84 5.87 -3.28
C VAL A 101 -7.13 6.68 -3.24
N ARG A 102 -7.87 6.59 -2.13
CA ARG A 102 -9.20 7.21 -1.97
C ARG A 102 -9.15 8.73 -1.94
N HIS A 103 -8.20 9.30 -1.21
CA HIS A 103 -8.19 10.74 -0.91
C HIS A 103 -7.24 11.54 -1.78
N LYS A 104 -6.30 10.90 -2.48
CA LYS A 104 -5.40 11.59 -3.40
C LYS A 104 -5.50 11.06 -4.83
N ALA A 105 -5.22 9.77 -5.04
CA ALA A 105 -5.05 9.25 -6.39
C ALA A 105 -6.33 9.33 -7.24
N ILE A 106 -7.47 8.90 -6.71
CA ILE A 106 -8.76 8.96 -7.42
C ILE A 106 -9.19 10.41 -7.72
N PRO A 107 -9.19 11.35 -6.74
CA PRO A 107 -9.51 12.75 -7.02
C PRO A 107 -8.63 13.38 -8.10
N ILE A 108 -7.31 13.19 -8.01
CA ILE A 108 -6.36 13.73 -9.00
C ILE A 108 -6.61 13.11 -10.37
N PHE A 109 -6.81 11.79 -10.43
CA PHE A 109 -7.10 11.10 -11.67
C PHE A 109 -8.35 11.64 -12.37
N ASN A 110 -9.45 11.81 -11.64
CA ASN A 110 -10.71 12.29 -12.21
C ASN A 110 -10.60 13.73 -12.75
N ALA A 111 -9.87 14.60 -12.05
CA ALA A 111 -9.58 15.95 -12.52
C ALA A 111 -8.62 15.95 -13.72
N GLN A 112 -7.66 15.03 -13.75
CA GLN A 112 -6.66 14.96 -14.81
C GLN A 112 -7.23 14.35 -16.10
N PHE A 113 -8.07 13.32 -16.01
CA PHE A 113 -8.51 12.48 -17.13
C PHE A 113 -10.04 12.31 -17.14
N LEU A 114 -10.75 13.39 -17.44
CA LEU A 114 -12.22 13.39 -17.51
C LEU A 114 -12.75 12.30 -18.46
N GLY A 115 -13.75 11.54 -18.00
CA GLY A 115 -14.38 10.47 -18.80
C GLY A 115 -13.51 9.23 -19.05
N SER A 116 -12.33 9.17 -18.43
CA SER A 116 -11.40 8.04 -18.53
C SER A 116 -11.57 7.08 -17.34
N GLN A 117 -11.10 5.84 -17.50
CA GLN A 117 -11.07 4.85 -16.43
C GLN A 117 -9.64 4.59 -15.97
N ALA A 118 -9.42 4.58 -14.65
CA ALA A 118 -8.14 4.24 -14.05
C ALA A 118 -8.01 2.72 -13.83
N LEU A 119 -6.86 2.15 -14.21
CA LEU A 119 -6.44 0.84 -13.77
C LEU A 119 -5.29 0.98 -12.77
N PHE A 120 -5.54 0.65 -11.50
CA PHE A 120 -4.50 0.65 -10.47
C PHE A 120 -3.81 -0.70 -10.40
N ALA A 121 -2.48 -0.70 -10.58
CA ALA A 121 -1.63 -1.85 -10.44
C ALA A 121 -0.68 -1.67 -9.25
N PHE A 122 -0.74 -2.62 -8.32
CA PHE A 122 0.12 -2.67 -7.14
C PHE A 122 1.04 -3.88 -7.26
N ASP A 123 2.24 -3.79 -6.67
CA ASP A 123 3.05 -4.97 -6.46
C ASP A 123 2.45 -5.85 -5.35
N ASN A 124 2.92 -7.10 -5.23
CA ASN A 124 2.42 -8.01 -4.20
C ASN A 124 3.20 -7.85 -2.88
N ALA A 125 3.60 -6.63 -2.52
CA ALA A 125 4.27 -6.39 -1.24
C ALA A 125 3.35 -6.78 -0.08
N THR A 126 3.92 -7.40 0.97
CA THR A 126 3.15 -7.90 2.12
C THR A 126 2.44 -6.80 2.91
N SER A 127 2.87 -5.54 2.76
CA SER A 127 2.19 -4.34 3.26
C SER A 127 0.81 -4.12 2.64
N HIS A 128 0.53 -4.70 1.48
CA HIS A 128 -0.76 -4.64 0.78
C HIS A 128 -1.71 -5.80 1.14
N ALA A 129 -1.24 -6.80 1.89
CA ALA A 129 -2.05 -7.94 2.31
C ALA A 129 -2.96 -7.57 3.50
N ALA A 130 -3.96 -6.72 3.26
CA ALA A 130 -5.05 -6.49 4.19
C ALA A 130 -6.05 -7.66 4.13
N PHE A 131 -6.23 -8.33 5.26
CA PHE A 131 -7.38 -9.20 5.47
C PHE A 131 -8.55 -8.35 5.95
N ALA A 132 -9.77 -8.63 5.48
CA ALA A 132 -10.96 -7.99 6.02
C ALA A 132 -11.02 -8.17 7.55
N GLY A 133 -11.66 -7.24 8.27
CA GLY A 133 -11.74 -7.29 9.73
C GLY A 133 -12.37 -8.60 10.25
N ASP A 134 -13.27 -9.19 9.46
CA ASP A 134 -13.95 -10.46 9.69
C ASP A 134 -13.38 -11.63 8.87
N ALA A 135 -12.31 -11.42 8.10
CA ALA A 135 -11.70 -12.50 7.34
C ALA A 135 -11.09 -13.56 8.27
N LEU A 136 -11.31 -14.83 7.90
CA LEU A 136 -10.72 -15.97 8.60
C LEU A 136 -9.23 -16.06 8.26
N VAL A 137 -8.39 -15.53 9.14
CA VAL A 137 -6.93 -15.58 8.98
C VAL A 137 -6.41 -16.75 9.81
N ALA A 138 -5.87 -17.79 9.17
CA ALA A 138 -5.34 -18.97 9.85
C ALA A 138 -4.29 -18.61 10.94
N LYS A 139 -3.49 -17.56 10.72
CA LYS A 139 -2.53 -17.03 11.71
C LYS A 139 -3.18 -16.41 12.95
N ARG A 140 -4.47 -16.06 12.89
CA ARG A 140 -5.27 -15.52 14.00
C ARG A 140 -6.18 -16.59 14.63
N MET A 141 -6.13 -17.83 14.14
CA MET A 141 -6.85 -18.95 14.73
C MET A 141 -6.01 -19.55 15.86
N ASN A 142 -6.68 -19.98 16.92
CA ASN A 142 -6.02 -20.69 18.01
C ASN A 142 -5.62 -22.09 17.52
N LEU A 143 -4.39 -22.51 17.84
CA LEU A 143 -3.87 -23.83 17.48
C LEU A 143 -4.53 -24.97 18.30
N GLY A 144 -5.26 -24.64 19.37
CA GLY A 144 -5.93 -25.58 20.26
C GLY A 144 -7.27 -25.06 20.80
N PRO A 145 -8.06 -25.92 21.46
CA PRO A 145 -9.33 -25.53 22.07
C PRO A 145 -9.09 -24.61 23.27
N GLY A 146 -9.81 -23.48 23.28
CA GLY A 146 -9.71 -22.46 24.35
C GLY A 146 -8.98 -21.19 23.89
N GLY A 147 -9.75 -20.22 23.39
CA GLY A 147 -9.26 -18.90 23.01
C GLY A 147 -10.36 -18.06 22.36
N LYS A 148 -10.12 -16.75 22.19
CA LYS A 148 -11.09 -15.82 21.60
C LYS A 148 -11.31 -16.19 20.13
N GLN A 149 -12.42 -16.86 19.84
CA GLN A 149 -12.78 -17.26 18.47
C GLN A 149 -13.26 -16.03 17.67
N PRO A 150 -12.83 -15.86 16.41
CA PRO A 150 -13.45 -14.90 15.49
C PRO A 150 -14.94 -15.21 15.33
N LYS A 151 -15.80 -14.18 15.30
CA LYS A 151 -17.23 -14.37 15.01
C LYS A 151 -17.39 -14.76 13.55
N MET A 152 -17.61 -16.05 13.29
CA MET A 152 -17.93 -16.55 11.94
C MET A 152 -19.35 -16.15 11.53
N ARG A 153 -19.55 -15.89 10.24
CA ARG A 153 -20.89 -15.67 9.67
C ARG A 153 -21.65 -16.99 9.65
N ASN A 154 -22.97 -16.95 9.85
CA ASN A 154 -23.81 -18.13 9.69
C ASN A 154 -23.86 -18.53 8.23
N GLU A 155 -23.30 -19.69 7.90
CA GLU A 155 -23.59 -20.37 6.64
C GLU A 155 -24.88 -21.16 6.83
N LEU A 156 -25.88 -20.91 5.99
CA LEU A 156 -27.08 -21.75 5.90
C LEU A 156 -26.69 -23.11 5.29
N ASN A 157 -26.12 -24.00 6.09
CA ASN A 157 -25.98 -25.40 5.69
C ASN A 157 -27.35 -26.07 5.83
N LYS A 158 -28.13 -26.09 4.73
CA LYS A 158 -29.32 -26.94 4.63
C LYS A 158 -28.82 -28.39 4.56
N GLY A 159 -28.65 -29.03 5.71
CA GLY A 159 -28.30 -30.45 5.79
C GLY A 159 -29.32 -31.29 5.02
N SER A 160 -28.87 -32.00 3.99
CA SER A 160 -29.68 -33.06 3.38
C SER A 160 -29.74 -34.22 4.36
N HIS A 161 -30.91 -34.47 4.94
CA HIS A 161 -31.20 -35.71 5.64
C HIS A 161 -31.08 -36.88 4.65
N TYR A 162 -30.04 -37.69 4.78
CA TYR A 162 -30.08 -39.09 4.32
C TYR A 162 -30.21 -39.98 5.55
N GLY A 163 -31.41 -40.49 5.75
CA GLY A 163 -31.70 -41.49 6.77
C GLY A 163 -31.20 -42.86 6.32
N HIS A 164 -30.48 -43.56 7.20
CA HIS A 164 -30.28 -45.00 7.10
C HIS A 164 -31.09 -45.67 8.20
N ARG A 165 -32.10 -46.44 7.75
CA ARG A 165 -32.83 -47.40 8.57
C ARG A 165 -31.98 -48.67 8.67
N HIS A 166 -31.81 -49.17 9.89
CA HIS A 166 -31.65 -50.58 10.17
C HIS A 166 -32.92 -51.07 10.85
#